data_AF-A0A1M7YCN4-F1
#
_entry.id   AF-A0A1M7YCN4-F1
#
_cell.length_a   1.000
_cell.length_b   1.000
_cell.length_c   1.000
_cell.angle_alpha   90.00
_cell.angle_beta   90.00
_cell.angle_gamma   90.00
#
_symmetry.space_group_name_H-M   'P 1'
#
loop_
_entity.id
_entity.type
_entity.pdbx_description
1 polymer ?
#
loop_
_entity_poly.entity_id
_entity_poly.type
_entity_poly.pdbx_seq_one_letter_code
_entity_poly.pdbx_strand_id
1 'polypeptide(L)' 'MTPEQRYDLAIEWRLTSNRMKEIIKEEYNKKYGTNTSDEQWESYLIKALNIESFWKSVGLM' A
#
# COMPACT_ATOMS: atom_id res chain seq x y z
N MET A 1 0.09 8.55 8.68
CA MET A 1 1.29 7.84 8.18
C MET A 1 2.49 8.73 8.47
N THR A 2 3.55 8.20 9.08
CA THR A 2 4.79 8.97 9.27
C THR A 2 5.61 9.01 7.97
N PRO A 3 6.57 9.92 7.82
CA PRO A 3 7.48 9.93 6.67
C PRO A 3 8.22 8.61 6.45
N GLU A 4 8.63 7.94 7.53
CA GLU A 4 9.34 6.65 7.51
C GLU A 4 8.43 5.54 6.96
N GLN A 5 7.17 5.49 7.42
CA GLN A 5 6.16 4.56 6.91
C GLN A 5 5.88 4.79 5.42
N ARG A 6 5.76 6.04 4.98
CA ARG A 6 5.59 6.36 3.55
C ARG A 6 6.79 5.93 2.70
N TYR A 7 7.99 6.15 3.23
CA TYR A 7 9.23 5.75 2.56
C TYR A 7 9.31 4.22 2.42
N ASP A 8 9.02 3.48 3.49
CA ASP A 8 8.99 2.02 3.49
C ASP A 8 7.92 1.49 2.52
N LEU A 9 6.71 2.05 2.56
CA LEU A 9 5.64 1.71 1.63
C LEU A 9 6.06 1.91 0.16
N ALA A 10 6.79 2.99 -0.14
CA ALA A 10 7.30 3.24 -1.48
C ALA A 10 8.36 2.22 -1.91
N ILE A 11 9.21 1.74 -1.00
CA ILE A 11 10.18 0.68 -1.26
C ILE A 11 9.46 -0.64 -1.53
N GLU A 12 8.56 -1.05 -0.65
CA GLU A 12 7.80 -2.30 -0.78
C GLU A 12 6.99 -2.30 -2.09
N TRP A 13 6.35 -1.17 -2.40
CA TRP A 13 5.68 -1.01 -3.68
C TRP A 13 6.66 -1.11 -4.84
N ARG A 14 7.84 -0.49 -4.77
CA ARG A 14 8.84 -0.58 -5.84
C ARG A 14 9.29 -2.03 -6.08
N LEU A 15 9.52 -2.80 -5.02
CA LEU A 15 9.96 -4.20 -5.07
C LEU A 15 8.85 -5.16 -5.52
N THR A 16 7.58 -4.79 -5.33
CA THR A 16 6.44 -5.57 -5.78
C THR A 16 6.49 -5.81 -7.30
N SER A 17 6.26 -7.05 -7.73
CA SER A 17 6.27 -7.41 -9.16
C SER A 17 5.21 -6.66 -9.96
N ASN A 18 5.48 -6.38 -11.24
CA ASN A 18 4.54 -5.66 -12.11
C ASN A 18 3.17 -6.34 -12.20
N ARG A 19 3.15 -7.67 -12.29
CA ARG A 19 1.92 -8.46 -12.29
C ARG A 19 1.10 -8.25 -11.02
N MET A 20 1.74 -8.24 -9.86
CA MET A 20 1.05 -8.00 -8.59
C MET A 20 0.56 -6.55 -8.50
N LYS A 21 1.35 -5.58 -8.98
CA LYS A 21 0.92 -4.17 -9.05
C LYS A 21 -0.34 -4.00 -9.88
N GLU A 22 -0.46 -4.69 -11.00
CA GLU A 22 -1.65 -4.66 -11.86
C GLU A 22 -2.88 -5.22 -11.13
N ILE A 23 -2.73 -6.38 -10.48
CA ILE A 23 -3.81 -7.01 -9.68
C ILE A 23 -4.28 -6.05 -8.58
N ILE A 24 -3.36 -5.47 -7.82
CA ILE A 24 -3.69 -4.54 -6.72
C ILE A 24 -4.42 -3.30 -7.26
N LYS A 25 -3.98 -2.73 -8.38
CA LYS A 25 -4.64 -1.57 -9.01
C LYS A 25 -6.03 -1.92 -9.52
N GLU A 26 -6.20 -3.09 -10.14
CA GLU A 26 -7.49 -3.54 -10.65
C GLU A 26 -8.50 -3.73 -9.51
N GLU A 27 -8.09 -4.41 -8.44
CA GLU A 27 -8.92 -4.64 -7.26
C GLU A 27 -9.26 -3.33 -6.54
N TYR A 28 -8.32 -2.38 -6.48
CA TYR A 28 -8.58 -1.05 -5.94
C TYR A 28 -9.61 -0.29 -6.78
N ASN A 29 -9.42 -0.25 -8.10
CA ASN A 29 -10.34 0.43 -9.02
C ASN A 29 -11.75 -0.20 -8.99
N LYS A 30 -11.88 -1.53 -8.88
CA LYS A 30 -13.17 -2.19 -8.71
C LYS A 30 -13.89 -1.77 -7.44
N LYS A 31 -13.13 -1.56 -6.35
CA LYS A 31 -13.69 -1.28 -5.03
C LYS A 31 -14.02 0.18 -4.78
N TYR A 32 -13.20 1.10 -5.30
CA TYR A 32 -13.28 2.54 -5.00
C TYR A 32 -13.59 3.41 -6.23
N GLY A 33 -13.52 2.86 -7.44
CA GLY A 33 -13.78 3.60 -8.68
C GLY A 33 -12.66 4.60 -9.01
N THR A 34 -13.01 5.68 -9.70
CA THR A 34 -12.06 6.69 -10.22
C THR A 34 -11.83 7.88 -9.28
N ASN A 35 -12.55 7.96 -8.16
CA ASN A 35 -12.49 9.11 -7.26
C ASN A 35 -11.83 8.69 -5.96
N THR A 36 -10.52 8.91 -5.88
CA THR A 36 -9.67 8.33 -4.84
C THR A 36 -8.68 9.38 -4.33
N SER A 37 -8.58 9.51 -3.01
CA SER A 37 -7.53 10.34 -2.38
C SER A 37 -6.25 9.54 -2.18
N ASP A 38 -5.12 10.25 -2.12
CA ASP A 38 -3.81 9.64 -1.85
C ASP A 38 -3.83 8.85 -0.53
N GLU A 39 -4.48 9.36 0.51
CA GLU A 39 -4.60 8.67 1.80
C GLU A 39 -5.37 7.35 1.71
N GLN A 40 -6.43 7.28 0.90
CA GLN A 40 -7.16 6.03 0.68
C GLN A 40 -6.33 5.01 -0.07
N TRP A 41 -5.57 5.46 -1.07
CA TRP A 41 -4.67 4.60 -1.83
C TRP A 41 -3.55 4.06 -0.94
N GLU A 42 -2.89 4.93 -0.16
CA GLU A 42 -1.85 4.53 0.78
C GLU A 42 -2.38 3.52 1.81
N SER A 43 -3.57 3.76 2.37
CA SER A 43 -4.21 2.84 3.33
C SER A 43 -4.54 1.47 2.71
N TYR A 44 -4.99 1.46 1.46
CA TYR A 44 -5.25 0.22 0.74
C TYR A 44 -3.98 -0.56 0.46
N LEU A 45 -2.91 0.12 0.01
CA LEU A 45 -1.63 -0.51 -0.27
C LEU A 45 -1.03 -1.18 0.96
N ILE A 46 -1.08 -0.54 2.12
CA ILE A 46 -0.61 -1.12 3.39
C ILE A 46 -1.30 -2.47 3.65
N LYS A 47 -2.62 -2.56 3.41
CA LYS A 47 -3.38 -3.81 3.59
C LYS A 47 -3.08 -4.82 2.50
N ALA A 48 -3.02 -4.40 1.24
CA ALA A 48 -2.80 -5.28 0.09
C ALA A 48 -1.40 -5.93 0.11
N LEU A 49 -0.39 -5.18 0.57
CA LEU A 49 0.98 -5.66 0.72
C LEU A 49 1.24 -6.30 2.09
N ASN A 50 0.23 -6.36 2.97
CA ASN A 50 0.34 -6.88 4.33
C ASN A 50 1.46 -6.25 5.17
N ILE A 51 1.74 -4.97 4.92
CA ILE A 51 2.83 -4.22 5.56
C ILE A 51 2.49 -3.87 7.01
N GLU A 52 1.19 -3.74 7.34
CA GLU A 52 0.73 -3.38 8.70
C GLU A 52 1.28 -4.34 9.77
N SER A 53 1.27 -5.64 9.49
CA SER A 53 1.82 -6.66 10.39
C SER A 53 3.34 -6.53 10.56
N PHE A 54 4.04 -6.18 9.48
CA PHE A 54 5.48 -5.94 9.51
C PHE A 54 5.81 -4.71 10.38
N TRP A 55 5.16 -3.57 10.15
CA TRP A 55 5.38 -2.34 10.93
C TRP A 55 5.10 -2.52 12.42
N LYS A 56 4.04 -3.25 12.78
CA LYS A 56 3.77 -3.61 14.18
C LYS A 56 4.88 -4.46 14.79
N SER A 57 5.47 -5.38 14.02
CA SER A 57 6.55 -6.26 14.50
C SER A 57 7.88 -5.53 14.71
N VAL A 58 8.14 -4.46 13.94
CA VAL A 58 9.39 -3.68 14.02
C VAL A 58 9.24 -2.38 14.84
N GLY A 59 8.08 -2.15 15.47
CA GLY A 59 7.83 -0.98 16.32
C GLY A 59 7.65 0.33 15.55
N LEU A 60 7.30 0.26 14.25
CA LEU A 60 6.99 1.42 13.41
C LEU A 60 5.53 1.87 13.52
N MET A 61 4.72 1.25 14.39
CA MET A 61 3.29 1.52 14.56
C MET A 61 2.87 1.54 16.03
#